data_AF-A0A661KZD4-F1
#
_entry.id   AF-A0A661KZD4-F1
#
_cell.length_a   1.000
_cell.length_b   1.000
_cell.length_c   1.000
_cell.angle_alpha   90.00
_cell.angle_beta   90.00
_cell.angle_gamma   90.00
#
_symmetry.space_group_name_H-M   'P 1'
#
loop_
_entity.id
_entity.type
_entity.pdbx_description
1 polymer ?
#
loop_
_entity_poly.entity_id
_entity_poly.type
_entity_poly.pdbx_seq_one_letter_code
_entity_poly.pdbx_strand_id
1 'polypeptide(L)'
;MPSLQIRDLPEPIYQKLKEQAAKEFRSLSQQAITVLAKGLGVSKDSKSRRKEILEQISKNPVGPSGDTLPDPVAMIREDRER
;
A
#
# COMPACT_ATOMS: atom_id res chain seq x y z
N MET A 1 -14.93 2.34 -24.21
CA MET A 1 -14.72 1.69 -22.89
C MET A 1 -15.98 0.94 -22.53
N PRO A 2 -15.90 -0.27 -21.94
CA PRO A 2 -17.08 -0.99 -21.48
C PRO A 2 -17.78 -0.20 -20.36
N SER A 3 -19.11 -0.14 -20.40
CA SER A 3 -19.95 0.48 -19.38
C SER A 3 -20.82 -0.57 -18.70
N LEU A 4 -21.03 -0.42 -17.40
CA LEU A 4 -21.94 -1.25 -16.60
C LEU A 4 -23.07 -0.36 -16.09
N GLN A 5 -24.31 -0.74 -16.41
CA GLN A 5 -25.51 -0.10 -15.88
C GLN A 5 -26.23 -1.10 -14.97
N ILE A 6 -26.60 -0.65 -13.77
CA ILE A 6 -27.37 -1.45 -12.81
C ILE A 6 -28.78 -0.85 -12.76
N ARG A 7 -29.78 -1.67 -13.07
CA ARG A 7 -31.20 -1.30 -12.96
C ARG A 7 -31.73 -1.71 -11.59
N ASP A 8 -32.72 -0.98 -11.11
CA ASP A 8 -33.44 -1.26 -9.86
C ASP A 8 -32.50 -1.46 -8.66
N LEU A 9 -31.48 -0.60 -8.56
CA LEU A 9 -30.51 -0.66 -7.47
C LEU A 9 -31.23 -0.41 -6.14
N PRO A 10 -31.17 -1.35 -5.17
CA PRO A 10 -31.82 -1.17 -3.89
C PRO A 10 -31.35 0.12 -3.19
N GLU A 11 -32.30 0.93 -2.74
CA GLU A 11 -32.05 2.21 -2.07
C GLU A 11 -30.98 2.14 -0.97
N PRO A 12 -30.97 1.11 -0.08
CA PRO A 12 -29.94 1.00 0.95
C PRO A 12 -28.52 0.84 0.40
N ILE A 13 -28.36 0.20 -0.76
CA ILE A 13 -27.05 0.01 -1.42
C ILE A 13 -26.61 1.33 -2.05
N TYR A 14 -27.53 2.03 -2.73
CA TYR A 14 -27.25 3.34 -3.31
C TYR A 14 -26.78 4.34 -2.25
N GLN A 15 -27.50 4.43 -1.12
CA GLN A 15 -27.15 5.33 -0.02
C GLN A 15 -25.77 5.00 0.56
N LYS A 16 -25.47 3.73 0.82
CA LYS A 16 -24.14 3.32 1.29
C LYS A 16 -23.03 3.65 0.30
N LEU A 17 -23.24 3.45 -1.00
CA LEU A 17 -22.26 3.83 -2.02
C LEU A 17 -22.03 5.33 -2.04
N LYS A 18 -23.11 6.13 -1.94
CA LYS A 18 -23.05 7.60 -1.90
C LYS A 18 -22.30 8.10 -0.67
N GLU A 19 -22.60 7.56 0.51
CA GLU A 19 -21.92 7.87 1.76
C GLU A 19 -20.42 7.57 1.69
N GLN A 20 -20.05 6.38 1.20
CA GLN A 20 -18.64 6.00 1.05
C GLN A 20 -17.92 6.84 0.00
N ALA A 21 -18.58 7.16 -1.12
CA ALA A 21 -18.01 8.01 -2.15
C ALA A 21 -17.72 9.42 -1.61
N ALA A 22 -18.66 10.00 -0.85
CA ALA A 22 -18.47 11.28 -0.18
C ALA A 22 -17.31 11.23 0.82
N LYS A 23 -17.23 10.17 1.64
CA LYS A 23 -16.16 9.98 2.62
C LYS A 23 -14.77 9.87 1.99
N GLU A 24 -14.66 9.22 0.83
CA GLU A 24 -13.41 9.01 0.11
C GLU A 24 -13.11 10.10 -0.94
N PHE A 25 -13.96 11.14 -1.03
CA PHE A 25 -13.89 12.21 -2.02
C PHE A 25 -13.83 11.71 -3.47
N ARG A 26 -14.61 10.66 -3.78
CA ARG A 26 -14.64 10.01 -5.09
C ARG A 26 -15.99 10.24 -5.76
N SER A 27 -16.01 10.15 -7.09
CA SER A 27 -17.30 10.05 -7.80
C SER A 27 -17.99 8.73 -7.47
N LEU A 28 -19.32 8.69 -7.56
CA LEU A 28 -20.09 7.48 -7.30
C LEU A 28 -19.64 6.32 -8.21
N SER A 29 -19.34 6.61 -9.48
CA SER A 29 -18.82 5.64 -10.44
C SER A 29 -17.45 5.08 -10.01
N GLN A 30 -16.53 5.93 -9.54
CA GLN A 30 -15.23 5.46 -9.03
C GLN A 30 -15.37 4.60 -7.77
N GLN A 31 -16.29 4.97 -6.87
CA GLN A 31 -16.58 4.19 -5.68
C GLN A 31 -17.18 2.83 -6.06
N ALA A 32 -18.15 2.80 -6.97
CA ALA A 32 -18.73 1.56 -7.48
C ALA A 32 -17.65 0.63 -8.06
N ILE A 33 -16.75 1.14 -8.91
CA ILE A 33 -15.66 0.33 -9.45
C ILE A 33 -14.72 -0.15 -8.34
N THR A 34 -14.48 0.66 -7.29
CA THR A 34 -13.63 0.25 -6.15
C THR A 34 -14.27 -0.86 -5.32
N VAL A 35 -15.57 -0.74 -5.03
CA VAL A 35 -16.33 -1.75 -4.29
C VAL A 35 -16.42 -3.04 -5.09
N LEU A 36 -16.73 -2.96 -6.38
CA LEU A 36 -16.73 -4.11 -7.29
C LEU A 36 -15.34 -4.76 -7.35
N ALA A 37 -14.28 -3.97 -7.51
CA ALA A 37 -12.91 -4.48 -7.55
C ALA A 37 -12.56 -5.23 -6.25
N LYS A 38 -12.89 -4.66 -5.08
CA LYS A 38 -12.68 -5.32 -3.78
C LYS A 38 -13.51 -6.60 -3.64
N GLY A 39 -14.81 -6.54 -3.94
CA GLY A 39 -15.72 -7.69 -3.81
C GLY A 39 -15.38 -8.84 -4.76
N LEU A 40 -14.84 -8.52 -5.93
CA LEU A 40 -14.37 -9.50 -6.91
C LEU A 40 -12.90 -9.93 -6.68
N GLY A 41 -12.24 -9.45 -5.62
CA GLY A 41 -10.83 -9.75 -5.34
C GLY A 41 -9.86 -9.19 -6.39
N VAL A 42 -10.33 -8.28 -7.26
CA VAL A 42 -9.51 -7.60 -8.25
C VAL A 42 -8.84 -6.42 -7.57
N SER A 43 -7.64 -6.65 -7.00
CA SER A 43 -6.83 -5.55 -6.48
C SER A 43 -6.52 -4.57 -7.61
N LYS A 44 -6.91 -3.30 -7.43
CA LYS A 44 -6.68 -2.24 -8.43
C LYS A 44 -5.23 -1.78 -8.53
N ASP A 45 -4.29 -2.43 -7.84
CA ASP A 45 -3.04 -1.76 -7.52
C ASP A 45 -1.79 -2.63 -7.75
N SER A 46 -1.43 -2.73 -9.03
CA SER A 46 -0.15 -3.26 -9.51
C SER A 46 1.07 -2.51 -8.95
N LYS A 47 0.92 -1.26 -8.52
CA LYS A 47 1.96 -0.48 -7.84
C LYS A 47 2.05 -0.80 -6.34
N SER A 48 0.92 -0.93 -5.64
CA SER A 48 0.93 -1.17 -4.19
C SER A 48 1.35 -2.59 -3.84
N ARG A 49 0.96 -3.60 -4.62
CA ARG A 49 1.45 -4.98 -4.45
C ARG A 49 2.97 -5.10 -4.66
N ARG A 50 3.54 -4.26 -5.54
CA ARG A 50 4.98 -4.16 -5.77
C ARG A 50 5.72 -3.48 -4.61
N LYS A 51 5.09 -2.47 -3.99
CA LYS A 51 5.64 -1.79 -2.81
C LYS A 51 5.68 -2.74 -1.61
N GLU A 52 4.65 -3.57 -1.41
CA GLU A 52 4.61 -4.60 -0.37
C GLU A 52 5.78 -5.61 -0.49
N ILE A 53 6.12 -6.04 -1.71
CA ILE A 53 7.26 -6.93 -1.98
C ILE A 53 8.61 -6.26 -1.65
N LEU A 54 8.77 -4.98 -2.01
CA LEU A 54 9.99 -4.22 -1.69
C LEU A 54 10.15 -3.99 -0.19
N GLU A 55 9.04 -3.82 0.51
CA GLU A 55 9.07 -3.69 1.96
C GLU A 55 9.46 -5.00 2.63
N GLN A 56 8.98 -6.15 2.13
CA GLN A 56 9.42 -7.45 2.64
C GLN A 56 10.92 -7.70 2.46
N ILE A 57 11.52 -7.24 1.34
CA ILE A 57 12.98 -7.30 1.12
C ILE A 57 13.73 -6.42 2.14
N SER A 58 13.25 -5.20 2.40
CA SER A 58 13.85 -4.30 3.40
C SER A 58 13.75 -4.82 4.84
N LYS A 59 12.71 -5.60 5.15
CA LYS A 59 12.44 -6.16 6.49
C LYS A 59 13.23 -7.43 6.79
N ASN A 60 13.94 -7.98 5.81
CA ASN A 60 14.82 -9.15 6.00
C ASN A 60 16.26 -8.75 5.66
N PRO A 61 16.87 -7.84 6.44
CA PRO A 61 18.24 -7.41 6.17
C PRO A 61 19.19 -8.59 6.40
N VAL A 62 20.01 -8.91 5.40
CA VAL A 62 21.28 -9.60 5.67
C VAL A 62 22.06 -8.64 6.58
N GLY A 63 22.72 -9.16 7.63
CA GLY A 63 23.50 -8.36 8.58
C GLY A 63 24.44 -7.35 7.91
N PRO A 64 25.00 -6.39 8.66
CA PRO A 64 25.63 -5.21 8.11
C PRO A 64 26.60 -5.56 6.98
N SER A 65 26.56 -4.79 5.89
CA SER A 65 27.51 -4.96 4.79
C SER A 65 28.93 -4.98 5.37
N GLY A 66 29.56 -6.15 5.34
CA GLY A 66 30.70 -6.49 6.18
C GLY A 66 31.98 -5.68 5.91
N ASP A 67 32.03 -4.93 4.81
CA ASP A 67 33.26 -4.27 4.35
C ASP A 67 33.43 -2.81 4.77
N THR A 68 32.38 -2.17 5.31
CA THR A 68 32.42 -0.74 5.69
C THR A 68 32.33 -0.50 7.18
N LEU A 69 32.15 -1.56 7.96
CA LEU A 69 32.24 -1.40 9.39
C LEU A 69 33.71 -1.19 9.75
N PRO A 70 34.03 -0.06 10.39
CA PRO A 70 35.41 0.22 10.77
C PRO A 70 35.95 -0.91 11.63
N ASP A 71 37.28 -1.09 11.63
CA ASP A 71 37.91 -1.98 12.60
C ASP A 71 37.43 -1.58 14.00
N PRO A 72 36.68 -2.44 14.70
CA PRO A 72 36.14 -2.10 16.01
C PRO A 72 37.23 -1.67 16.99
N VAL A 73 38.47 -2.15 16.81
CA VAL A 73 39.63 -1.82 17.66
C VAL A 73 40.11 -0.39 17.44
N ALA A 74 40.07 0.10 16.20
CA ALA A 74 40.37 1.51 15.90
C ALA A 74 39.34 2.43 16.56
N MET A 75 38.06 2.06 16.51
CA MET A 75 36.98 2.84 17.13
C MET A 75 37.10 2.96 18.65
N ILE A 76 37.66 1.94 19.33
CA ILE A 76 37.81 1.96 20.80
C ILE A 76 39.02 2.78 21.25
N ARG A 77 40.12 2.77 20.48
CA ARG A 77 41.37 3.48 20.86
C ARG A 77 41.26 4.99 20.68
N GLU A 78 40.54 5.46 19.68
CA GLU A 78 40.35 6.88 19.39
C GLU A 78 39.68 7.63 20.55
N ASP A 79 38.84 6.95 21.33
CA ASP A 79 38.04 7.56 22.40
C ASP A 79 38.82 7.73 23.73
N ARG A 80 39.97 7.07 23.89
CA ARG A 80 40.74 7.08 25.16
C ARG A 80 41.84 8.14 25.23
N GLU A 81 42.29 8.64 24.09
CA GLU A 81 43.41 9.58 23.94
C GLU A 81 42.93 11.04 23.75
N ARG A 82 41.68 11.33 24.14
CA ARG A 82 41.04 12.65 24.08
C ARG A 82 40.87 13.29 25.45
#